data_AF-A0A1G1GPC6-F1
#
_entry.id   AF-A0A1G1GPC6-F1
#
_cell.length_a   1.000
_cell.length_b   1.000
_cell.length_c   1.000
_cell.angle_alpha   90.00
_cell.angle_beta   90.00
_cell.angle_gamma   90.00
#
_symmetry.space_group_name_H-M   'P 1'
#
loop_
_entity.id
_entity.type
_entity.pdbx_description
1 polymer ?
#
loop_
_entity_poly.entity_id
_entity_poly.type
_entity_poly.pdbx_seq_one_letter_code
_entity_poly.pdbx_strand_id
1 'polypeptide(L)'
;MWKRLKDNFDTGIEKIKWFSSLFSDRLKIEVSVMKLLYQSDEMAKKRDELMRTIGQRIYELKGYPDRYILKDRVIMEALSEIEKINNEIDVTKKKASDISRIEA
;
A
#
# COMPACT_ATOMS: atom_id res chain seq x y z
N MET A 1 10.84 54.81 9.17
CA MET A 1 9.70 53.89 9.32
C MET A 1 9.66 52.81 8.23
N TRP A 2 9.90 53.14 6.96
CA TRP A 2 9.84 52.19 5.84
C TRP A 2 10.81 50.99 5.94
N LYS A 3 12.06 51.21 6.39
CA LYS A 3 13.06 50.14 6.62
C LYS A 3 12.56 49.06 7.58
N ARG A 4 11.99 49.46 8.74
CA ARG A 4 11.44 48.50 9.73
C ARG A 4 10.24 47.72 9.17
N LEU A 5 9.43 48.35 8.33
CA LEU A 5 8.31 47.68 7.67
C LEU A 5 8.83 46.61 6.70
N LYS A 6 9.84 46.94 5.89
CA LYS A 6 10.49 46.00 4.97
C LYS A 6 11.14 44.82 5.72
N ASP A 7 11.91 45.10 6.78
CA ASP A 7 12.57 44.06 7.59
C ASP A 7 11.56 43.10 8.25
N ASN A 8 10.42 43.62 8.73
CA ASN A 8 9.36 42.80 9.29
C ASN A 8 8.67 41.92 8.24
N PHE A 9 8.51 42.42 7.01
CA PHE A 9 7.96 41.65 5.89
C PHE A 9 8.92 40.55 5.43
N ASP A 10 10.21 40.86 5.29
CA ASP A 10 11.22 39.89 4.89
C ASP A 10 11.32 38.76 5.94
N THR A 11 11.28 39.11 7.23
CA THR A 11 11.24 38.13 8.34
C THR A 11 9.96 37.28 8.32
N GLY A 12 8.81 37.88 7.95
CA GLY A 12 7.54 37.17 7.82
C GLY A 12 7.54 36.18 6.67
N ILE A 13 8.08 36.58 5.51
CA ILE A 13 8.24 35.71 4.33
C ILE A 13 9.18 34.55 4.66
N GLU A 14 10.27 34.81 5.38
CA GLU A 14 11.23 33.78 5.77
C GLU A 14 10.60 32.74 6.72
N LYS A 15 9.77 33.16 7.67
CA LYS A 15 8.99 32.25 8.53
C LYS A 15 8.00 31.42 7.74
N ILE A 16 7.24 32.03 6.82
CA ILE A 16 6.30 31.29 5.96
C ILE A 16 7.06 30.27 5.10
N LYS A 17 8.22 30.64 4.57
CA LYS A 17 9.08 29.74 3.80
C LYS A 17 9.52 28.54 4.63
N TRP A 18 9.96 28.75 5.87
CA TRP A 18 10.33 27.68 6.80
C TRP A 18 9.16 26.76 7.18
N PHE A 19 7.97 27.33 7.45
CA PHE A 19 6.77 26.54 7.71
C PHE A 19 6.35 25.73 6.47
N SER A 20 6.43 26.32 5.28
CA SER A 20 6.07 25.66 4.03
C SER A 20 7.02 24.51 3.70
N SER A 21 8.34 24.65 3.96
CA SER A 21 9.30 23.56 3.74
C SER A 21 9.02 22.38 4.65
N LEU A 22 8.85 22.62 5.95
CA LEU A 22 8.54 21.57 6.93
C LEU A 22 7.22 20.87 6.63
N PHE A 23 6.19 21.64 6.28
CA PHE A 23 4.88 21.08 5.95
C PHE A 23 4.93 20.27 4.65
N SER A 24 5.66 20.73 3.65
CA SER A 24 5.81 20.02 2.37
C SER A 24 6.51 18.67 2.53
N ASP A 25 7.52 18.59 3.40
CA ASP A 25 8.27 17.35 3.62
C ASP A 25 7.43 16.34 4.42
N ARG A 26 6.70 16.80 5.45
CA ARG A 26 5.78 15.94 6.20
C ARG A 26 4.62 15.42 5.34
N LEU A 27 4.03 16.26 4.50
CA LEU A 27 2.96 15.84 3.59
C LEU A 27 3.43 14.76 2.61
N LYS A 28 4.64 14.86 2.07
CA LYS A 28 5.18 13.83 1.16
C LYS A 28 5.29 12.47 1.85
N ILE A 29 5.71 12.45 3.12
CA ILE A 29 5.79 11.23 3.93
C ILE A 29 4.39 10.66 4.13
N GLU A 30 3.44 11.47 4.61
CA GLU A 30 2.06 11.04 4.87
C GLU A 30 1.36 10.49 3.60
N VAL A 31 1.56 11.15 2.45
CA VAL A 31 1.04 10.67 1.16
C VAL A 31 1.69 9.34 0.75
N SER A 32 3.00 9.19 0.98
CA SER A 32 3.72 7.95 0.65
C SER A 32 3.24 6.78 1.52
N VAL A 33 3.05 7.01 2.82
CA VAL A 33 2.46 6.04 3.76
C VAL A 33 1.04 5.68 3.35
N MET A 34 0.19 6.67 3.06
CA MET A 34 -1.19 6.44 2.61
C MET A 34 -1.25 5.62 1.33
N LYS A 35 -0.36 5.88 0.37
CA LYS A 35 -0.25 5.11 -0.87
C LYS A 35 0.12 3.65 -0.60
N LEU A 36 1.07 3.39 0.32
CA LEU A 36 1.45 2.04 0.71
C LEU A 36 0.30 1.30 1.40
N LEU A 37 -0.45 1.97 2.28
CA LEU A 37 -1.63 1.40 2.92
C LEU A 37 -2.73 1.06 1.91
N TYR A 38 -2.99 1.95 0.96
CA TYR A 38 -3.95 1.72 -0.11
C TYR A 38 -3.57 0.51 -0.99
N GLN A 39 -2.29 0.42 -1.38
CA GLN A 39 -1.78 -0.74 -2.13
C GLN A 39 -1.92 -2.04 -1.34
N SER A 40 -1.65 -2.02 -0.04
CA SER A 40 -1.85 -3.19 0.82
C SER A 40 -3.32 -3.62 0.89
N ASP A 41 -4.25 -2.67 0.94
CA ASP A 41 -5.70 -2.96 0.96
C ASP A 41 -6.17 -3.55 -0.38
N GLU A 42 -5.70 -3.03 -1.51
CA GLU A 42 -6.01 -3.61 -2.83
C GLU A 42 -5.49 -5.04 -2.97
N MET A 43 -4.27 -5.32 -2.51
CA MET A 43 -3.71 -6.67 -2.51
C MET A 43 -4.54 -7.63 -1.64
N ALA A 44 -5.01 -7.16 -0.47
CA ALA A 44 -5.86 -7.95 0.42
C ALA A 44 -7.22 -8.28 -0.23
N LYS A 45 -7.86 -7.29 -0.88
CA LYS A 45 -9.12 -7.51 -1.62
C LYS A 45 -8.95 -8.54 -2.73
N LYS A 46 -7.87 -8.42 -3.52
CA LYS A 46 -7.58 -9.36 -4.61
C LYS A 46 -7.39 -10.79 -4.09
N ARG A 47 -6.69 -10.96 -2.96
CA ARG A 47 -6.54 -12.26 -2.30
C ARG A 47 -7.90 -12.83 -1.88
N ASP A 48 -8.77 -12.01 -1.30
CA ASP A 48 -10.08 -12.46 -0.82
C ASP A 48 -11.01 -12.85 -1.98
N GLU A 49 -10.93 -12.16 -3.12
CA GLU A 49 -11.63 -12.53 -4.35
C GLU A 49 -11.16 -13.88 -4.92
N LEU A 50 -9.85 -14.13 -4.93
CA LEU A 50 -9.28 -15.42 -5.33
C LEU A 50 -9.71 -16.55 -4.39
N MET A 51 -9.75 -16.29 -3.08
CA MET A 51 -10.24 -17.26 -2.10
C MET A 51 -11.72 -17.57 -2.32
N ARG A 52 -12.53 -16.55 -2.63
CA ARG A 52 -13.95 -16.75 -2.98
C ARG A 52 -14.10 -17.59 -4.25
N THR A 53 -13.27 -17.35 -5.25
CA THR A 53 -13.23 -18.11 -6.51
C THR A 53 -12.89 -19.59 -6.26
N ILE A 54 -11.90 -19.85 -5.41
CA ILE A 54 -11.55 -21.22 -4.98
C ILE A 54 -12.74 -21.88 -4.29
N GLY A 55 -13.38 -21.19 -3.34
CA GLY A 55 -14.54 -21.72 -2.62
C GLY A 55 -15.72 -22.06 -3.55
N GLN A 56 -16.02 -21.18 -4.49
CA GLN A 56 -17.04 -21.43 -5.53
C GLN A 56 -16.68 -22.65 -6.36
N ARG A 57 -15.42 -22.76 -6.79
CA ARG A 57 -14.95 -23.87 -7.61
C ARG A 57 -15.00 -25.21 -6.88
N ILE A 58 -14.62 -25.22 -5.60
CA ILE A 58 -14.74 -26.41 -4.75
C ILE A 58 -16.19 -26.86 -4.65
N TYR A 59 -17.12 -25.92 -4.46
CA TYR A 59 -18.54 -26.23 -4.40
C TYR A 59 -19.06 -26.85 -5.71
N GLU A 60 -18.66 -26.33 -6.87
CA GLU A 60 -19.00 -26.92 -8.18
C GLU A 60 -18.43 -28.34 -8.35
N LEU A 61 -17.21 -28.58 -7.87
CA LEU A 61 -16.54 -29.87 -7.96
C LEU A 61 -17.17 -30.94 -7.06
N LYS A 62 -17.99 -30.56 -6.08
CA LYS A 62 -18.75 -31.52 -5.24
C LYS A 62 -19.59 -32.50 -6.07
N GLY A 63 -20.05 -32.10 -7.25
CA GLY A 63 -20.79 -32.97 -8.18
C GLY A 63 -19.92 -34.04 -8.87
N TYR A 64 -18.59 -33.98 -8.73
CA TYR A 64 -17.62 -34.81 -9.41
C TYR A 64 -16.59 -35.38 -8.41
N PRO A 65 -16.97 -36.39 -7.60
CA PRO A 65 -16.17 -36.88 -6.47
C PRO A 65 -14.80 -37.45 -6.87
N ASP A 66 -14.62 -37.87 -8.11
CA ASP A 66 -13.35 -38.42 -8.62
C ASP A 66 -12.34 -37.33 -9.06
N ARG A 67 -12.72 -36.05 -9.02
CA ARG A 67 -11.79 -34.96 -9.38
C ARG A 67 -10.94 -34.55 -8.20
N TYR A 68 -9.62 -34.64 -8.37
CA TYR A 68 -8.65 -34.05 -7.46
C TYR A 68 -8.75 -32.52 -7.49
N ILE A 69 -9.27 -31.94 -6.40
CA ILE A 69 -9.48 -30.50 -6.24
C ILE A 69 -8.20 -29.69 -6.49
N LEU A 70 -7.06 -30.15 -5.97
CA LEU A 70 -5.77 -29.46 -6.14
C LEU A 70 -5.17 -29.57 -7.55
N LYS A 71 -5.73 -30.42 -8.42
CA LYS A 71 -5.35 -30.50 -9.84
C LYS A 71 -6.32 -29.72 -10.73
N ASP A 72 -7.38 -29.14 -10.17
CA ASP A 72 -8.26 -28.28 -10.94
C ASP A 72 -7.50 -27.00 -11.33
N ARG A 73 -7.56 -26.68 -12.62
CA ARG A 73 -6.79 -25.57 -13.20
C ARG A 73 -7.14 -24.23 -12.56
N VAL A 74 -8.43 -23.97 -12.29
CA VAL A 74 -8.88 -22.71 -11.69
C VAL A 74 -8.35 -22.56 -10.28
N ILE A 75 -8.36 -23.66 -9.51
CA ILE A 75 -7.84 -23.68 -8.14
C ILE A 75 -6.32 -23.51 -8.14
N MET A 76 -5.58 -24.20 -9.02
CA MET A 76 -4.12 -24.03 -9.13
C MET A 76 -3.71 -22.62 -9.53
N GLU A 77 -4.38 -22.03 -10.53
CA GLU A 77 -4.10 -20.67 -10.98
C GLU A 77 -4.36 -19.66 -9.86
N ALA A 78 -5.49 -19.78 -9.16
CA ALA A 78 -5.82 -18.93 -8.03
C ALA A 78 -4.85 -19.07 -6.85
N LEU A 79 -4.41 -20.30 -6.54
CA LEU A 79 -3.40 -20.54 -5.50
C LEU A 79 -2.05 -19.91 -5.86
N SER A 80 -1.60 -20.06 -7.10
CA SER A 80 -0.36 -19.44 -7.58
C SER A 80 -0.43 -17.91 -7.50
N GLU A 81 -1.60 -17.33 -7.79
CA GLU A 81 -1.78 -15.89 -7.71
C GLU A 81 -1.85 -15.37 -6.27
N ILE A 82 -2.47 -16.12 -5.34
CA ILE A 82 -2.42 -15.83 -3.90
C ILE A 82 -0.96 -15.84 -3.40
N GLU A 83 -0.15 -16.81 -3.84
CA GLU A 83 1.26 -16.89 -3.44
C GLU A 83 2.07 -15.68 -3.93
N LYS A 84 1.82 -15.22 -5.17
CA LYS A 84 2.41 -13.97 -5.69
C LYS A 84 2.00 -12.76 -4.86
N ILE A 85 0.70 -12.64 -4.54
CA ILE A 85 0.19 -11.52 -3.73
C ILE A 85 0.82 -11.53 -2.33
N ASN A 86 0.97 -12.69 -1.69
CA ASN A 86 1.61 -12.78 -0.38
C ASN A 86 3.07 -12.32 -0.44
N ASN A 87 3.81 -12.73 -1.46
CA ASN A 87 5.19 -12.28 -1.67
C ASN A 87 5.26 -10.75 -1.90
N GLU A 88 4.35 -10.18 -2.68
CA GLU A 88 4.28 -8.73 -2.90
C GLU A 88 3.95 -7.96 -1.60
N ILE A 89 3.04 -8.49 -0.77
CA ILE A 89 2.72 -7.92 0.54
C ILE A 89 3.96 -7.92 1.43
N ASP A 90 4.71 -9.01 1.50
CA ASP A 90 5.90 -9.12 2.34
C ASP A 90 7.01 -8.17 1.87
N VAL A 91 7.22 -8.05 0.55
CA VAL A 91 8.15 -7.06 -0.03
C VAL A 91 7.71 -5.64 0.32
N THR A 92 6.42 -5.35 0.23
CA THR A 92 5.86 -4.02 0.53
C THR A 92 6.01 -3.68 2.01
N LYS A 93 5.72 -4.61 2.91
CA LYS A 93 5.96 -4.45 4.36
C LYS A 93 7.43 -4.21 4.67
N LYS A 94 8.34 -4.94 4.01
CA LYS A 94 9.78 -4.75 4.19
C LYS A 94 10.22 -3.35 3.76
N LYS A 95 9.77 -2.89 2.58
CA LYS A 95 10.03 -1.51 2.11
C LYS A 95 9.51 -0.45 3.09
N ALA A 96 8.31 -0.63 3.63
CA ALA A 96 7.75 0.29 4.62
C ALA A 96 8.59 0.32 5.92
N SER A 97 9.04 -0.84 6.40
CA SER A 97 9.93 -0.95 7.56
C SER A 97 11.29 -0.27 7.34
N ASP A 98 11.87 -0.44 6.14
CA ASP A 98 13.15 0.18 5.77
C ASP A 98 13.03 1.72 5.70
N ILE A 99 11.93 2.26 5.14
CA ILE A 99 11.65 3.70 5.15
C ILE A 99 11.54 4.22 6.59
N SER A 100 10.82 3.50 7.45
CA SER A 100 10.68 3.87 8.86
C SER A 100 12.01 3.85 9.64
N ARG A 101 13.00 3.04 9.23
CA ARG A 101 14.34 3.01 9.86
C ARG A 101 15.28 4.09 9.36
N ILE A 102 15.10 4.56 8.13
CA ILE A 102 15.96 5.61 7.54
C ILE A 102 15.59 6.99 8.09
N GLU A 103 14.35 7.18 8.56
CA GLU A 103 13.85 8.44 9.13
C GLU A 103 13.83 8.50 10.66
N ALA A 104 14.23 7.44 11.37
CA ALA A 104 14.33 7.37 12.84
C ALA A 104 15.77 7.55 13.35
#